data_AF-A0A2V7INN0-F1
#
_entry.id   AF-A0A2V7INN0-F1
#
_cell.length_a   1.000
_cell.length_b   1.000
_cell.length_c   1.000
_cell.angle_alpha   90.00
_cell.angle_beta   90.00
_cell.angle_gamma   90.00
#
_symmetry.space_group_name_H-M   'P 1'
#
loop_
_entity.id
_entity.type
_entity.pdbx_description
1 polymer ?
#
loop_
_entity_poly.entity_id
_entity_poly.type
_entity_poly.pdbx_seq_one_letter_code
_entity_poly.pdbx_strand_id
1 'polypeptide(L)'
;MSEPAVMRDVVVVGGGCYGTFYAGQLAKAKERGKARFRRVVVVDRDPACRARVELGEAPDRAFVVRQWDDYFGELLGGAARAAAAGSPDYIVPSPLMPHLMFQWVLARARERWPGRAIDVAPVPGEPGTPYDRTGPDRTRYVSFADWICPTHCIEPAVCPAIGSARTWEMGDAVRGLAERLRAAGEPVHGPALFVCRHHVFGVGTFAVDAVLEGDAMVRAAGESGAAAAVLVGTISSCHGALNLLRIGAAQAAAG
;
A
#
# COMPACT_ATOMS: atom_id res chain seq x y z
N MET A 1 4.95 30.15 -3.53
CA MET A 1 5.14 28.96 -4.39
C MET A 1 5.24 27.77 -3.46
N SER A 2 4.51 26.67 -3.70
CA SER A 2 4.61 25.47 -2.86
C SER A 2 6.01 24.86 -2.98
N GLU A 3 6.54 24.36 -1.87
CA GLU A 3 7.80 23.62 -1.85
C GLU A 3 7.71 22.38 -2.75
N PRO A 4 8.82 21.99 -3.42
CA PRO A 4 8.83 20.78 -4.23
C PRO A 4 8.67 19.54 -3.36
N ALA A 5 7.95 18.54 -3.87
CA ALA A 5 7.91 17.22 -3.24
C ALA A 5 9.32 16.60 -3.25
N VAL A 6 9.81 16.16 -2.08
CA VAL A 6 11.14 15.56 -1.93
C VAL A 6 11.00 14.07 -1.63
N MET A 7 11.55 13.25 -2.50
CA MET A 7 11.54 11.79 -2.43
C MET A 7 12.94 11.27 -2.78
N ARG A 8 13.31 10.05 -2.39
CA ARG A 8 14.57 9.43 -2.84
C ARG A 8 14.35 8.64 -4.13
N ASP A 9 13.88 7.40 -4.05
CA ASP A 9 13.43 6.62 -5.19
C ASP A 9 11.91 6.52 -5.20
N VAL A 10 11.31 6.52 -6.38
CA VAL A 10 9.86 6.34 -6.55
C VAL A 10 9.63 5.09 -7.39
N VAL A 11 9.08 4.05 -6.77
CA VAL A 11 8.77 2.78 -7.40
C VAL A 11 7.35 2.82 -7.95
N VAL A 12 7.20 2.65 -9.26
CA VAL A 12 5.90 2.59 -9.93
C VAL A 12 5.56 1.13 -10.21
N VAL A 13 4.45 0.66 -9.64
CA VAL A 13 4.00 -0.72 -9.83
C VAL A 13 3.25 -0.85 -11.15
N GLY A 14 3.84 -1.62 -12.07
CA GLY A 14 3.32 -1.82 -13.42
C GLY A 14 3.68 -0.68 -14.37
N GLY A 15 3.94 -1.03 -15.62
CA GLY A 15 4.22 -0.15 -16.75
C GLY A 15 3.08 -0.11 -17.78
N GLY A 16 1.87 -0.55 -17.41
CA GLY A 16 0.66 -0.39 -18.22
C GLY A 16 0.19 1.07 -18.32
N CYS A 17 -1.09 1.30 -18.63
CA CYS A 17 -1.64 2.66 -18.81
C CYS A 17 -1.43 3.56 -17.58
N TYR A 18 -1.75 3.08 -16.36
CA TYR A 18 -1.57 3.85 -15.13
C TYR A 18 -0.10 4.12 -14.82
N GLY A 19 0.74 3.09 -14.92
CA GLY A 19 2.18 3.20 -14.68
C GLY A 19 2.84 4.22 -15.62
N THR A 20 2.49 4.16 -16.90
CA THR A 20 2.95 5.11 -17.92
C THR A 20 2.53 6.54 -17.56
N PHE A 21 1.26 6.73 -17.20
CA PHE A 21 0.75 8.03 -16.78
C PHE A 21 1.50 8.59 -15.56
N TYR A 22 1.64 7.80 -14.48
CA TYR A 22 2.29 8.27 -13.26
C TYR A 22 3.79 8.53 -13.43
N ALA A 23 4.51 7.66 -14.15
CA ALA A 23 5.91 7.88 -14.48
C ALA A 23 6.10 9.15 -15.33
N GLY A 24 5.19 9.40 -16.29
CA GLY A 24 5.17 10.64 -17.07
C GLY A 24 4.88 11.89 -16.21
N GLN A 25 3.93 11.82 -15.27
CA GLN A 25 3.66 12.94 -14.35
C GLN A 25 4.87 13.25 -13.45
N LEU A 26 5.58 12.23 -12.98
CA LEU A 26 6.80 12.41 -12.18
C LEU A 26 7.92 13.09 -12.99
N ALA A 27 8.14 12.65 -14.24
CA ALA A 27 9.11 13.30 -15.14
C ALA A 27 8.76 14.78 -15.35
N LYS A 28 7.51 15.07 -15.72
CA LYS A 28 7.01 16.45 -15.90
C LYS A 28 7.12 17.28 -14.62
N ALA A 29 6.87 16.68 -13.46
CA ALA A 29 7.01 17.36 -12.17
C ALA A 29 8.46 17.74 -11.88
N LYS A 30 9.41 16.86 -12.18
CA LYS A 30 10.84 17.13 -12.02
C LYS A 30 11.34 18.21 -12.97
N GLU A 31 10.97 18.14 -14.26
CA GLU A 31 11.29 19.18 -15.25
C GLU A 31 10.79 20.57 -14.83
N ARG A 32 9.61 20.63 -14.20
CA ARG A 32 9.01 21.88 -13.72
C ARG A 32 9.49 22.30 -12.32
N GLY A 33 10.48 21.60 -11.76
CA GLY A 33 11.00 21.88 -10.41
C GLY A 33 9.96 21.70 -9.30
N LYS A 34 8.91 20.91 -9.52
CA LYS A 34 7.85 20.58 -8.55
C LYS A 34 8.11 19.30 -7.78
N ALA A 35 9.06 18.48 -8.22
CA ALA A 35 9.52 17.30 -7.52
C ALA A 35 11.04 17.17 -7.60
N ARG A 36 11.63 16.62 -6.54
CA ARG A 36 13.05 16.21 -6.48
C ARG A 36 13.10 14.75 -6.07
N PHE A 37 13.71 13.93 -6.91
CA PHE A 37 13.97 12.52 -6.65
C PHE A 37 15.22 12.07 -7.39
N ARG A 38 15.87 11.04 -6.84
CA ARG A 38 17.03 10.38 -7.45
C ARG A 38 16.60 9.65 -8.72
N ARG A 39 15.58 8.79 -8.63
CA ARG A 39 15.05 8.05 -9.80
C ARG A 39 13.62 7.56 -9.61
N VAL A 40 12.95 7.35 -10.74
CA VAL A 40 11.73 6.57 -10.88
C VAL A 40 12.11 5.16 -11.34
N VAL A 41 11.59 4.13 -10.69
CA VAL A 41 11.77 2.74 -11.10
C VAL A 41 10.42 2.16 -11.46
N VAL A 42 10.20 1.86 -12.75
CA VAL A 42 8.99 1.18 -13.19
C VAL A 42 9.24 -0.32 -13.15
N VAL A 43 8.44 -1.04 -12.38
CA VAL A 43 8.56 -2.50 -12.22
C VAL A 43 7.41 -3.16 -12.95
N ASP A 44 7.72 -3.95 -13.97
CA ASP A 44 6.73 -4.71 -14.73
C ASP A 44 7.29 -6.09 -15.08
N ARG A 45 6.41 -7.07 -15.29
CA ARG A 45 6.78 -8.41 -15.77
C ARG A 45 7.05 -8.43 -17.27
N ASP A 46 6.45 -7.50 -18.01
CA ASP A 46 6.59 -7.37 -19.45
C ASP A 46 7.81 -6.51 -19.80
N PRO A 47 8.85 -7.07 -20.45
CA PRO A 47 9.99 -6.29 -20.91
C PRO A 47 9.64 -5.23 -21.96
N ALA A 48 8.48 -5.34 -22.60
CA ALA A 48 7.96 -4.39 -23.59
C ALA A 48 6.77 -3.58 -23.03
N CYS A 49 6.66 -3.44 -21.71
CA CYS A 49 5.57 -2.69 -21.10
C CYS A 49 5.46 -1.27 -21.69
N ARG A 50 4.23 -0.76 -21.77
CA ARG A 50 3.90 0.51 -22.42
C ARG A 50 4.76 1.68 -21.93
N ALA A 51 5.01 1.76 -20.63
CA ALA A 51 5.82 2.83 -20.03
C ALA A 51 7.25 2.84 -20.59
N ARG A 52 7.84 1.67 -20.85
CA ARG A 52 9.17 1.57 -21.46
C ARG A 52 9.15 2.02 -22.91
N VAL A 53 8.14 1.59 -23.67
CA VAL A 53 7.99 1.94 -25.08
C VAL A 53 7.76 3.44 -25.27
N GLU A 54 6.90 4.05 -24.45
CA GLU A 54 6.51 5.45 -24.62
C GLU A 54 7.47 6.44 -23.98
N LEU A 55 8.06 6.09 -22.83
CA LEU A 55 8.91 7.02 -22.08
C LEU A 55 10.40 6.80 -22.35
N GLY A 56 10.84 5.58 -22.67
CA GLY A 56 12.25 5.22 -22.83
C GLY A 56 13.07 5.34 -21.54
N GLU A 57 14.32 4.86 -21.55
CA GLU A 57 15.26 5.01 -20.42
C GLU A 57 15.68 6.49 -20.25
N ALA A 58 16.00 6.90 -19.03
CA ALA A 58 16.57 8.22 -18.74
C ALA A 58 17.53 8.12 -17.54
N PRO A 59 18.43 9.09 -17.30
CA PRO A 59 19.35 9.05 -16.15
C PRO A 59 18.66 8.87 -14.79
N ASP A 60 17.40 9.28 -14.69
CA ASP A 60 16.56 9.21 -13.50
C ASP A 60 15.32 8.33 -13.68
N ARG A 61 15.29 7.46 -14.70
CA ARG A 61 14.22 6.49 -14.92
C ARG A 61 14.81 5.15 -15.32
N ALA A 62 14.47 4.11 -14.57
CA ALA A 62 14.87 2.75 -14.85
C ALA A 62 13.65 1.83 -14.98
N PHE A 63 13.80 0.77 -15.76
CA PHE A 63 12.78 -0.27 -15.92
C PHE A 63 13.32 -1.61 -15.43
N VAL A 64 12.62 -2.21 -14.48
CA VAL A 64 12.98 -3.51 -13.90
C VAL A 64 11.96 -4.54 -14.39
N VAL A 65 12.47 -5.56 -15.08
CA VAL A 65 11.66 -6.69 -15.56
C VAL A 65 11.67 -7.78 -14.49
N ARG A 66 10.61 -7.83 -13.67
CA ARG A 66 10.53 -8.78 -12.54
C ARG A 66 9.08 -8.99 -12.09
N GLN A 67 8.82 -10.11 -11.42
CA GLN A 67 7.61 -10.23 -10.61
C GLN A 67 7.63 -9.21 -9.46
N TRP A 68 6.47 -8.63 -9.16
CA TRP A 68 6.37 -7.58 -8.15
C TRP A 68 6.72 -8.08 -6.75
N ASP A 69 6.26 -9.28 -6.38
CA ASP A 69 6.53 -9.87 -5.06
C ASP A 69 8.04 -10.08 -4.85
N ASP A 70 8.75 -10.60 -5.85
CA ASP A 70 10.21 -10.78 -5.80
C ASP A 70 10.94 -9.44 -5.68
N TYR A 71 10.48 -8.43 -6.42
CA TYR A 71 11.07 -7.09 -6.36
C TYR A 71 10.88 -6.46 -4.98
N PHE A 72 9.67 -6.52 -4.43
CA PHE A 72 9.37 -5.97 -3.10
C PHE A 72 10.04 -6.75 -1.98
N GLY A 73 10.22 -8.07 -2.13
CA GLY A 73 11.03 -8.88 -1.22
C GLY A 73 12.45 -8.34 -1.06
N GLU A 74 13.12 -8.04 -2.18
CA GLU A 74 14.47 -7.46 -2.16
C GLU A 74 14.47 -6.00 -1.66
N LEU A 75 13.60 -5.15 -2.22
CA LEU A 75 13.53 -3.72 -1.88
C LEU A 75 13.28 -3.52 -0.39
N LEU A 76 12.20 -4.11 0.14
CA LEU A 76 11.77 -3.90 1.51
C LEU A 76 12.67 -4.66 2.49
N GLY A 77 13.19 -5.84 2.10
CA GLY A 77 14.19 -6.57 2.88
C GLY A 77 15.52 -5.82 2.99
N GLY A 78 15.95 -5.13 1.92
CA GLY A 78 17.11 -4.26 1.91
C GLY A 78 16.88 -2.98 2.72
N ALA A 79 15.73 -2.33 2.56
CA ALA A 79 15.37 -1.12 3.30
C ALA A 79 15.30 -1.37 4.82
N ALA A 80 14.71 -2.49 5.25
CA ALA A 80 14.69 -2.88 6.66
C ALA A 80 16.09 -3.02 7.29
N ARG A 81 17.11 -3.36 6.48
CA ARG A 81 18.51 -3.48 6.94
C ARG A 81 19.26 -2.14 6.92
N ALA A 82 18.87 -1.24 6.02
CA ALA A 82 19.51 0.05 5.81
C ALA A 82 18.72 1.16 6.51
N ALA A 83 18.66 1.15 7.84
CA ALA A 83 18.14 2.29 8.58
C ALA A 83 19.12 3.47 8.45
N ALA A 84 18.88 4.38 7.51
CA ALA A 84 19.75 5.53 7.29
C ALA A 84 18.95 6.80 6.99
N ALA A 85 19.36 7.89 7.66
CA ALA A 85 18.84 9.23 7.51
C ALA A 85 18.92 9.70 6.04
N GLY A 86 17.78 10.12 5.49
CA GLY A 86 17.60 10.60 4.12
C GLY A 86 16.13 10.79 3.79
N SER A 87 15.82 11.29 2.59
CA SER A 87 14.44 11.31 2.09
C SER A 87 13.94 9.87 1.87
N PRO A 88 12.67 9.56 2.19
CA PRO A 88 12.18 8.19 2.07
C PRO A 88 11.98 7.79 0.61
N ASP A 89 12.03 6.47 0.36
CA ASP A 89 11.58 5.86 -0.88
C ASP A 89 10.05 5.74 -0.86
N TYR A 90 9.44 5.86 -2.04
CA TYR A 90 7.98 5.87 -2.21
C TYR A 90 7.52 4.83 -3.21
N ILE A 91 6.28 4.38 -3.03
CA ILE A 91 5.61 3.43 -3.90
C ILE A 91 4.37 4.09 -4.49
N VAL A 92 4.24 4.06 -5.81
CA VAL A 92 3.00 4.35 -6.54
C VAL A 92 2.27 3.02 -6.74
N PRO A 93 1.18 2.76 -6.01
CA PRO A 93 0.40 1.54 -6.22
C PRO A 93 -0.29 1.56 -7.59
N SER A 94 -0.55 0.37 -8.13
CA SER A 94 -1.46 0.24 -9.25
C SER A 94 -2.89 0.08 -8.73
N PRO A 95 -3.87 0.80 -9.29
CA PRO A 95 -5.27 0.76 -8.85
C PRO A 95 -5.98 -0.57 -9.17
N LEU A 96 -5.39 -1.42 -10.02
CA LEU A 96 -6.01 -2.68 -10.48
C LEU A 96 -5.25 -3.93 -10.00
N MET A 97 -4.38 -3.78 -9.01
CA MET A 97 -3.44 -4.84 -8.64
C MET A 97 -3.79 -5.51 -7.31
N PRO A 98 -3.31 -6.74 -7.09
CA PRO A 98 -3.45 -7.43 -5.81
C PRO A 98 -2.89 -6.56 -4.68
N HIS A 99 -3.29 -6.86 -3.45
CA HIS A 99 -2.83 -6.14 -2.26
C HIS A 99 -1.34 -6.45 -1.95
N LEU A 100 -0.42 -6.02 -2.82
CA LEU A 100 1.01 -6.39 -2.81
C LEU A 100 1.70 -6.18 -1.44
N MET A 101 1.43 -5.05 -0.79
CA MET A 101 2.05 -4.76 0.50
C MET A 101 1.59 -5.73 1.59
N PHE A 102 0.34 -6.19 1.53
CA PHE A 102 -0.16 -7.24 2.42
C PHE A 102 0.50 -8.59 2.08
N GLN A 103 0.66 -8.92 0.79
CA GLN A 103 1.34 -10.15 0.37
C GLN A 103 2.78 -10.20 0.89
N TRP A 104 3.50 -9.08 0.83
CA TRP A 104 4.84 -8.97 1.41
C TRP A 104 4.83 -9.16 2.94
N VAL A 105 3.95 -8.46 3.67
CA VAL A 105 3.79 -8.62 5.12
C VAL A 105 3.44 -10.07 5.51
N LEU A 106 2.57 -10.72 4.75
CA LEU A 106 2.19 -12.12 4.93
C LEU A 106 3.39 -13.06 4.75
N ALA A 107 4.19 -12.85 3.69
CA ALA A 107 5.40 -13.62 3.45
C ALA A 107 6.40 -13.46 4.60
N ARG A 108 6.62 -12.22 5.06
CA ARG A 108 7.47 -11.91 6.22
C ARG A 108 7.00 -12.59 7.51
N ALA A 109 5.69 -12.62 7.75
CA ALA A 109 5.15 -13.33 8.91
C ALA A 109 5.38 -14.84 8.84
N ARG A 110 5.23 -15.46 7.66
CA ARG A 110 5.51 -16.89 7.43
C ARG A 110 6.98 -17.24 7.64
N GLU A 111 7.88 -16.43 7.11
CA GLU A 111 9.33 -16.59 7.30
C GLU A 111 9.72 -16.45 8.78
N ARG A 112 9.09 -15.51 9.49
CA ARG A 112 9.38 -15.22 10.91
C ARG A 112 8.92 -16.33 11.84
N TRP A 113 7.82 -17.00 11.53
CA TRP A 113 7.24 -18.03 12.38
C TRP A 113 6.86 -19.31 11.63
N PRO A 114 7.84 -20.11 11.16
CA PRO A 114 7.58 -21.31 10.35
C PRO A 114 6.79 -22.40 11.10
N GLY A 115 6.81 -22.40 12.44
CA GLY A 115 6.07 -23.34 13.28
C GLY A 115 4.67 -22.87 13.73
N ARG A 116 4.18 -21.73 13.23
CA ARG A 116 2.86 -21.17 13.59
C ARG A 116 1.95 -21.14 12.37
N ALA A 117 0.65 -21.29 12.59
CA ALA A 117 -0.34 -21.06 11.54
C ALA A 117 -0.36 -19.56 11.17
N ILE A 118 -0.13 -19.25 9.89
CA ILE A 118 -0.13 -17.88 9.35
C ILE A 118 -1.07 -17.81 8.15
N ASP A 119 -2.26 -17.25 8.38
CA ASP A 119 -3.39 -17.34 7.45
C ASP A 119 -4.00 -15.98 7.11
N VAL A 120 -4.69 -15.93 5.96
CA VAL A 120 -5.54 -14.80 5.57
C VAL A 120 -6.97 -15.11 5.98
N ALA A 121 -7.50 -14.36 6.95
CA ALA A 121 -8.88 -14.49 7.39
C ALA A 121 -9.79 -13.49 6.67
N PRO A 122 -11.11 -13.76 6.57
CA PRO A 122 -12.07 -12.74 6.19
C PRO A 122 -11.97 -11.55 7.15
N VAL A 123 -12.04 -10.33 6.61
CA VAL A 123 -12.12 -9.11 7.43
C VAL A 123 -13.52 -9.05 8.05
N PRO A 124 -13.68 -9.15 9.38
CA PRO A 124 -14.99 -9.19 10.04
C PRO A 124 -15.62 -7.80 10.14
N GLY A 125 -16.91 -7.76 10.48
CA GLY A 125 -17.66 -6.54 10.72
C GLY A 125 -18.00 -5.76 9.44
N GLU A 126 -18.47 -4.52 9.62
CA GLU A 126 -18.82 -3.63 8.52
C GLU A 126 -17.96 -2.36 8.60
N PRO A 127 -17.16 -2.05 7.57
CA PRO A 127 -16.42 -0.79 7.44
C PRO A 127 -17.33 0.44 7.32
N GLY A 128 -18.61 0.25 6.97
CA GLY A 128 -19.59 1.35 6.80
C GLY A 128 -19.48 2.05 5.44
N THR A 129 -19.02 1.34 4.41
CA THR A 129 -18.81 1.88 3.06
C THR A 129 -19.91 1.38 2.11
N PRO A 130 -20.49 2.25 1.25
CA PRO A 130 -21.51 1.86 0.27
C PRO A 130 -21.10 0.71 -0.65
N TYR A 131 -19.85 0.71 -1.10
CA TYR A 131 -19.28 -0.39 -1.83
C TYR A 131 -18.43 -1.25 -0.90
N ASP A 132 -18.72 -2.54 -0.87
CA ASP A 132 -18.03 -3.54 -0.07
C ASP A 132 -18.10 -4.90 -0.77
N ARG A 133 -16.94 -5.40 -1.20
CA ARG A 133 -16.80 -6.67 -1.94
C ARG A 133 -15.58 -7.43 -1.47
N THR A 134 -15.74 -8.73 -1.25
CA THR A 134 -14.62 -9.62 -0.98
C THR A 134 -14.18 -10.30 -2.27
N GLY A 135 -12.90 -10.15 -2.62
CA GLY A 135 -12.25 -10.83 -3.73
C GLY A 135 -11.91 -12.28 -3.43
N PRO A 136 -11.50 -13.06 -4.46
CA PRO A 136 -11.15 -14.48 -4.31
C PRO A 136 -9.93 -14.73 -3.42
N ASP A 137 -9.06 -13.73 -3.27
CA ASP A 137 -7.88 -13.71 -2.40
C ASP A 137 -8.18 -13.29 -0.95
N ARG A 138 -9.48 -13.19 -0.60
CA ARG A 138 -9.99 -12.66 0.68
C ARG A 138 -9.68 -11.19 0.94
N THR A 139 -9.18 -10.47 -0.07
CA THR A 139 -9.06 -9.01 0.00
C THR A 139 -10.45 -8.41 -0.03
N ARG A 140 -10.77 -7.60 0.98
CA ARG A 140 -12.02 -6.85 1.06
C ARG A 140 -11.80 -5.46 0.46
N TYR A 141 -12.42 -5.22 -0.69
CA TYR A 141 -12.39 -3.96 -1.40
C TYR A 141 -13.56 -3.09 -0.94
N VAL A 142 -13.24 -1.91 -0.44
CA VAL A 142 -14.19 -0.97 0.14
C VAL A 142 -14.10 0.41 -0.52
N SER A 143 -15.23 1.09 -0.64
CA SER A 143 -15.27 2.42 -1.25
C SER A 143 -16.44 3.26 -0.74
N PHE A 144 -16.15 4.53 -0.43
CA PHE A 144 -17.16 5.56 -0.15
C PHE A 144 -17.87 6.07 -1.40
N ALA A 145 -17.28 5.88 -2.57
CA ALA A 145 -17.93 6.13 -3.85
C ALA A 145 -18.71 4.87 -4.27
N ASP A 146 -20.03 4.98 -4.34
CA ASP A 146 -20.92 4.03 -5.05
C ASP A 146 -21.16 4.44 -6.52
N TRP A 147 -20.42 5.45 -7.00
CA TRP A 147 -20.35 5.91 -8.38
C TRP A 147 -18.96 5.71 -8.98
N ILE A 148 -18.83 5.99 -10.29
CA ILE A 148 -17.56 5.92 -11.00
C ILE A 148 -16.88 7.29 -11.00
N CYS A 149 -15.74 7.40 -10.32
CA CYS A 149 -14.86 8.57 -10.38
C CYS A 149 -13.95 8.53 -11.61
N PRO A 150 -13.40 9.68 -12.06
CA PRO A 150 -12.28 9.70 -13.00
C PRO A 150 -11.11 8.87 -12.45
N THR A 151 -10.42 8.13 -13.32
CA THR A 151 -9.44 7.14 -12.84
C THR A 151 -8.19 7.75 -12.20
N HIS A 152 -7.93 9.03 -12.47
CA HIS A 152 -6.85 9.80 -11.84
C HIS A 152 -7.39 10.83 -10.85
N CYS A 153 -8.54 10.54 -10.21
CA CYS A 153 -9.11 11.39 -9.18
C CYS A 153 -8.09 11.58 -8.05
N ILE A 154 -7.78 12.85 -7.75
CA ILE A 154 -6.84 13.21 -6.69
C ILE A 154 -7.49 13.23 -5.29
N GLU A 155 -8.77 12.88 -5.21
CA GLU A 155 -9.57 12.91 -4.00
C GLU A 155 -9.50 14.29 -3.31
N PRO A 156 -9.98 15.34 -3.99
CA PRO A 156 -9.98 16.68 -3.41
C PRO A 156 -10.93 16.78 -2.21
N ALA A 157 -10.70 17.80 -1.37
CA ALA A 157 -11.57 18.09 -0.23
C ALA A 157 -13.02 18.41 -0.65
N VAL A 158 -13.22 19.03 -1.81
CA VAL A 158 -14.54 19.19 -2.44
C VAL A 158 -14.68 18.15 -3.53
N CYS A 159 -15.56 17.17 -3.32
CA CYS A 159 -15.74 16.05 -4.25
C CYS A 159 -16.58 16.50 -5.47
N PRO A 160 -16.05 16.38 -6.71
CA PRO A 160 -16.77 16.80 -7.90
C PRO A 160 -18.06 16.01 -8.16
N ALA A 161 -18.13 14.76 -7.72
CA ALA A 161 -19.28 13.89 -7.96
C ALA A 161 -20.50 14.28 -7.12
N ILE A 162 -20.28 14.72 -5.87
CA ILE A 162 -21.36 15.13 -4.96
C ILE A 162 -21.51 16.65 -4.83
N GLY A 163 -20.60 17.42 -5.44
CA GLY A 163 -20.62 18.89 -5.43
C GLY A 163 -20.40 19.54 -4.07
N SER A 164 -19.88 18.80 -3.08
CA SER A 164 -19.75 19.25 -1.70
C SER A 164 -18.47 18.73 -1.03
N ALA A 165 -18.21 19.22 0.19
CA ALA A 165 -17.07 18.77 0.97
C ALA A 165 -17.17 17.27 1.27
N ARG A 166 -16.07 16.54 1.06
CA ARG A 166 -15.92 15.16 1.50
C ARG A 166 -16.03 15.10 3.01
N THR A 167 -16.90 14.22 3.51
CA THR A 167 -17.14 14.01 4.95
C THR A 167 -16.59 12.69 5.47
N TRP A 168 -15.80 11.99 4.66
CA TRP A 168 -15.26 10.66 4.96
C TRP A 168 -13.75 10.59 4.76
N GLU A 169 -13.14 9.68 5.50
CA GLU A 169 -11.75 9.26 5.35
C GLU A 169 -11.66 7.75 5.60
N MET A 170 -11.15 6.99 4.63
CA MET A 170 -11.03 5.52 4.77
C MET A 170 -10.15 5.13 5.96
N GLY A 171 -9.13 5.92 6.27
CA GLY A 171 -8.27 5.68 7.43
C GLY A 171 -9.06 5.64 8.74
N ASP A 172 -10.00 6.57 8.90
CA ASP A 172 -10.84 6.66 10.09
C ASP A 172 -11.85 5.50 10.15
N ALA A 173 -12.43 5.14 9.01
CA ALA A 173 -13.35 3.98 8.92
C ALA A 173 -12.67 2.67 9.31
N VAL A 174 -11.44 2.43 8.83
CA VAL A 174 -10.68 1.20 9.11
C VAL A 174 -10.17 1.18 10.56
N ARG A 175 -9.73 2.33 11.10
CA ARG A 175 -9.39 2.44 12.54
C ARG A 175 -10.59 2.19 13.44
N GLY A 176 -11.74 2.79 13.10
CA GLY A 176 -13.00 2.56 13.83
C GLY A 176 -13.45 1.10 13.76
N LEU A 177 -13.24 0.41 12.63
CA LEU A 177 -13.48 -1.03 12.56
C LEU A 177 -12.56 -1.81 13.52
N ALA A 178 -11.25 -1.55 13.51
CA ALA A 178 -10.31 -2.22 14.40
C ALA A 178 -10.64 -1.98 15.89
N GLU A 179 -11.08 -0.76 16.24
CA GLU A 179 -11.57 -0.42 17.58
C GLU A 179 -12.80 -1.23 17.97
N ARG A 180 -13.82 -1.32 17.09
CA ARG A 180 -15.01 -2.14 17.35
C ARG A 180 -14.68 -3.61 17.54
N LEU A 181 -13.75 -4.15 16.76
CA LEU A 181 -13.31 -5.55 16.89
C LEU A 181 -12.62 -5.78 18.24
N ARG A 182 -11.71 -4.89 18.65
CA ARG A 182 -11.07 -4.97 19.97
C ARG A 182 -12.08 -4.88 21.11
N ALA A 183 -13.05 -3.97 21.01
CA ALA A 183 -14.11 -3.83 22.01
C ALA A 183 -15.01 -5.08 22.10
N ALA A 184 -15.15 -5.83 21.01
CA ALA A 184 -15.84 -7.12 20.97
C ALA A 184 -14.99 -8.30 21.49
N GLY A 185 -13.75 -8.05 21.94
CA GLY A 185 -12.85 -9.08 22.47
C GLY A 185 -12.03 -9.82 21.41
N GLU A 186 -12.06 -9.38 20.15
CA GLU A 186 -11.21 -9.97 19.11
C GLU A 186 -9.73 -9.57 19.33
N PRO A 187 -8.77 -10.50 19.15
CA PRO A 187 -7.34 -10.25 19.36
C PRO A 187 -6.72 -9.50 18.17
N VAL A 188 -7.34 -8.38 17.76
CA VAL A 188 -6.92 -7.57 16.62
C VAL A 188 -5.97 -6.47 17.08
N HIS A 189 -4.82 -6.39 16.43
CA HIS A 189 -3.84 -5.33 16.54
C HIS A 189 -3.92 -4.39 15.33
N GLY A 190 -3.43 -3.16 15.50
CA GLY A 190 -3.38 -2.14 14.45
C GLY A 190 -4.63 -1.27 14.36
N PRO A 191 -4.94 -0.74 13.16
CA PRO A 191 -4.57 -1.26 11.84
C PRO A 191 -3.19 -0.81 11.32
N ALA A 192 -2.56 -1.63 10.47
CA ALA A 192 -1.40 -1.26 9.65
C ALA A 192 -1.91 -0.68 8.32
N LEU A 193 -1.72 0.63 8.10
CA LEU A 193 -2.31 1.35 6.96
C LEU A 193 -1.24 1.97 6.06
N PHE A 194 -1.26 1.59 4.78
CA PHE A 194 -0.44 2.17 3.73
C PHE A 194 -1.29 3.20 2.98
N VAL A 195 -1.25 4.44 3.47
CA VAL A 195 -2.12 5.52 3.01
C VAL A 195 -1.53 6.20 1.78
N CYS A 196 -2.14 5.94 0.62
CA CYS A 196 -1.86 6.59 -0.64
C CYS A 196 -2.29 8.06 -0.59
N ARG A 197 -1.31 8.96 -0.71
CA ARG A 197 -1.50 10.41 -0.76
C ARG A 197 -0.95 10.98 -2.06
N HIS A 198 -1.69 11.90 -2.66
CA HIS A 198 -1.26 12.58 -3.89
C HIS A 198 -0.15 13.60 -3.58
N HIS A 199 1.08 13.31 -4.00
CA HIS A 199 2.25 14.15 -3.68
C HIS A 199 2.49 15.24 -4.72
N VAL A 200 2.42 14.90 -6.01
CA VAL A 200 2.69 15.85 -7.08
C VAL A 200 1.92 15.47 -8.34
N PHE A 201 1.31 16.44 -9.00
CA PHE A 201 0.59 16.26 -10.28
C PHE A 201 -0.39 15.07 -10.30
N GLY A 202 -1.07 14.83 -9.17
CA GLY A 202 -2.03 13.74 -9.04
C GLY A 202 -1.41 12.34 -8.98
N VAL A 203 -0.11 12.22 -8.70
CA VAL A 203 0.55 10.94 -8.42
C VAL A 203 0.34 10.56 -6.95
N GLY A 204 -0.45 9.52 -6.72
CA GLY A 204 -0.66 8.93 -5.40
C GLY A 204 0.50 8.01 -5.00
N THR A 205 1.05 8.24 -3.81
CA THR A 205 2.13 7.43 -3.25
C THR A 205 1.93 7.14 -1.77
N PHE A 206 2.56 6.07 -1.28
CA PHE A 206 2.83 5.87 0.14
C PHE A 206 4.32 5.59 0.35
N ALA A 207 4.83 5.89 1.54
CA ALA A 207 6.24 5.72 1.87
C ALA A 207 6.56 4.23 2.13
N VAL A 208 7.77 3.80 1.74
CA VAL A 208 8.32 2.50 2.11
C VAL A 208 8.35 2.32 3.63
N ASP A 209 8.68 3.38 4.37
CA ASP A 209 8.73 3.34 5.84
C ASP A 209 7.39 2.94 6.47
N ALA A 210 6.25 3.39 5.90
CA ALA A 210 4.94 2.98 6.37
C ALA A 210 4.70 1.46 6.22
N VAL A 211 5.30 0.85 5.19
CA VAL A 211 5.24 -0.62 4.98
C VAL A 211 6.09 -1.34 6.02
N LEU A 212 7.28 -0.81 6.32
CA LEU A 212 8.17 -1.35 7.35
C LEU A 212 7.57 -1.22 8.76
N GLU A 213 6.93 -0.09 9.06
CA GLU A 213 6.17 0.12 10.29
C GLU A 213 5.01 -0.87 10.41
N GLY A 214 4.33 -1.17 9.30
CA GLY A 214 3.30 -2.20 9.23
C GLY A 214 3.83 -3.60 9.57
N ASP A 215 4.98 -4.01 9.01
CA ASP A 215 5.61 -5.30 9.38
C ASP A 215 6.12 -5.31 10.82
N ALA A 216 6.63 -4.18 11.33
CA ALA A 216 7.03 -4.07 12.73
C ALA A 216 5.84 -4.25 13.68
N MET A 217 4.66 -3.71 13.33
CA MET A 217 3.41 -3.94 14.08
C MET A 217 2.99 -5.41 14.04
N VAL A 218 3.10 -6.05 12.87
CA VAL A 218 2.82 -7.50 12.74
C VAL A 218 3.76 -8.33 13.59
N ARG A 219 5.07 -8.00 13.57
CA ARG A 219 6.07 -8.61 14.44
C ARG A 219 5.66 -8.49 15.92
N ALA A 220 5.38 -7.27 16.37
CA ALA A 220 5.01 -6.99 17.77
C ALA A 220 3.73 -7.76 18.19
N ALA A 221 2.72 -7.84 17.32
CA ALA A 221 1.50 -8.60 17.58
C ALA A 221 1.78 -10.10 17.82
N GLY A 222 2.71 -10.68 17.05
CA GLY A 222 3.08 -12.08 17.18
C GLY A 222 4.11 -12.39 18.28
N GLU A 223 4.89 -11.42 18.76
CA GLU A 223 6.01 -11.63 19.70
C GLU A 223 5.59 -12.26 21.03
N SER A 224 4.36 -12.01 21.50
CA SER A 224 3.84 -12.59 22.74
C SER A 224 3.67 -14.12 22.70
N GLY A 225 3.64 -14.70 21.49
CA GLY A 225 3.31 -16.11 21.28
C GLY A 225 1.81 -16.42 21.39
N ALA A 226 0.97 -15.49 21.83
CA ALA A 226 -0.48 -15.65 21.82
C ALA A 226 -1.05 -15.60 20.37
N ALA A 227 -2.26 -16.11 20.19
CA ALA A 227 -2.98 -15.91 18.95
C ALA A 227 -3.26 -14.41 18.75
N ALA A 228 -3.03 -13.92 17.54
CA ALA A 228 -3.16 -12.52 17.19
C ALA A 228 -3.71 -12.36 15.78
N ALA A 229 -4.35 -11.22 15.52
CA ALA A 229 -4.74 -10.80 14.18
C ALA A 229 -4.29 -9.36 13.92
N VAL A 230 -3.99 -9.02 12.67
CA VAL A 230 -3.61 -7.66 12.28
C VAL A 230 -4.42 -7.25 11.06
N LEU A 231 -5.17 -6.16 11.18
CA LEU A 231 -5.88 -5.57 10.06
C LEU A 231 -4.89 -4.74 9.24
N VAL A 232 -4.71 -5.10 7.97
CA VAL A 232 -3.78 -4.45 7.04
C VAL A 232 -4.58 -3.83 5.91
N GLY A 233 -4.24 -2.61 5.51
CA GLY A 233 -4.90 -1.94 4.40
C GLY A 233 -3.99 -1.08 3.56
N THR A 234 -4.09 -1.18 2.24
CA THR A 234 -3.63 -0.14 1.31
C THR A 234 -4.83 0.71 0.94
N ILE A 235 -4.81 1.97 1.33
CA ILE A 235 -6.00 2.83 1.28
C ILE A 235 -5.68 4.21 0.69
N SER A 236 -6.68 4.86 0.14
CA SER A 236 -6.69 6.30 -0.09
C SER A 236 -7.72 6.95 0.86
N SER A 237 -8.16 8.18 0.60
CA SER A 237 -9.28 8.79 1.35
C SER A 237 -10.62 8.11 1.01
N CYS A 238 -10.77 7.67 -0.23
CA CYS A 238 -12.05 7.15 -0.76
C CYS A 238 -12.12 5.62 -0.86
N HIS A 239 -11.00 4.94 -1.14
CA HIS A 239 -10.97 3.52 -1.47
C HIS A 239 -9.99 2.75 -0.58
N GLY A 240 -10.23 1.45 -0.40
CA GLY A 240 -9.32 0.59 0.35
C GLY A 240 -9.36 -0.86 -0.11
N ALA A 241 -8.19 -1.49 -0.10
CA ALA A 241 -8.06 -2.94 -0.10
C ALA A 241 -7.65 -3.35 1.32
N LEU A 242 -8.39 -4.27 1.94
CA LEU A 242 -8.21 -4.67 3.34
C LEU A 242 -8.03 -6.19 3.43
N ASN A 243 -7.09 -6.64 4.25
CA ASN A 243 -6.93 -8.05 4.61
C ASN A 243 -6.73 -8.19 6.12
N LEU A 244 -7.15 -9.33 6.68
CA LEU A 244 -6.87 -9.68 8.07
C LEU A 244 -5.82 -10.79 8.10
N LEU A 245 -4.62 -10.46 8.58
CA LEU A 245 -3.58 -11.45 8.87
C LEU A 245 -3.92 -12.13 10.20
N ARG A 246 -3.94 -13.47 10.25
CA ARG A 246 -4.01 -14.22 11.51
C ARG A 246 -2.70 -14.95 11.78
N ILE A 247 -2.30 -14.89 13.05
CA ILE A 247 -1.12 -15.54 13.61
C ILE A 247 -1.61 -16.47 14.71
N GLY A 248 -1.51 -17.78 14.51
CA GLY A 248 -1.90 -18.79 15.51
C GLY A 248 -1.01 -18.73 16.76
N ALA A 249 -1.47 -19.26 17.89
CA ALA A 249 -0.63 -19.35 19.09
C ALA A 249 0.63 -20.19 18.83
N ALA A 250 1.73 -19.85 19.50
CA ALA A 250 2.91 -20.69 19.53
C ALA A 250 2.56 -22.03 20.19
N GLN A 251 3.03 -23.14 19.62
CA GLN A 251 2.93 -24.43 20.29
C GLN A 251 3.75 -24.35 21.59
N ALA A 252 3.19 -24.83 22.70
CA ALA A 252 3.99 -25.06 23.90
C ALA A 252 5.10 -26.06 23.53
N ALA A 253 6.35 -25.75 23.89
CA ALA A 253 7.44 -26.70 23.71
C ALA A 253 7.04 -27.99 24.43
N ALA A 254 6.93 -29.10 23.68
CA ALA A 254 6.85 -30.41 24.29
C ALA A 254 8.17 -30.62 25.02
N GLY A 255 8.10 -30.63 26.36
CA GLY A 255 9.24 -30.91 27.23
C GLY A 255 9.72 -32.35 27.10
#